data_AF-X1PJ55-F1
#
_entry.id   AF-X1PJ55-F1
#
_cell.length_a   1.000
_cell.length_b   1.000
_cell.length_c   1.000
_cell.angle_alpha   90.00
_cell.angle_beta   90.00
_cell.angle_gamma   90.00
#
_symmetry.space_group_name_H-M   'P 1'
#
loop_
_entity.id
_entity.type
_entity.pdbx_description
1 polymer ?
#
loop_
_entity_poly.entity_id
_entity_poly.type
_entity_poly.pdbx_seq_one_letter_code
_entity_poly.pdbx_strand_id
1 'polypeptide(L)'
;MAKSWADSVLTLVNINAFQFNETVTVALSASDQYGDRSDSTWTFTVRPEVVPPDFTVQVTGGNLQHVPRNAQIYLYFPLDIDKSSVEKTLEGSISGTISGAWTWADTVYVFVPTQFYQPGEYLVLTVYASDIHLNTISKT
;
A
#
# COMPACT_ATOMS: atom_id res chain seq x y z
N MET A 1 -18.19 10.33 19.61
CA MET A 1 -18.97 11.24 18.75
C MET A 1 -19.63 12.28 19.66
N ALA A 2 -19.41 13.56 19.39
CA ALA A 2 -20.05 14.65 20.12
C ALA A 2 -21.29 15.11 19.33
N LYS A 3 -22.35 15.47 20.06
CA LYS A 3 -23.59 16.00 19.49
C LYS A 3 -23.88 17.36 20.08
N SER A 4 -24.30 18.30 19.26
CA SER A 4 -24.76 19.62 19.70
C SER A 4 -25.96 20.09 18.88
N TRP A 5 -26.84 20.82 19.53
CA TRP A 5 -27.99 21.45 18.90
C TRP A 5 -27.87 22.97 19.03
N ALA A 6 -28.12 23.67 17.93
CA ALA A 6 -28.28 25.12 17.90
C ALA A 6 -29.46 25.43 16.99
N ASP A 7 -30.49 26.08 17.55
CA ASP A 7 -31.75 26.35 16.88
C ASP A 7 -32.32 25.08 16.22
N SER A 8 -32.51 25.11 14.90
CA SER A 8 -33.01 23.98 14.10
C SER A 8 -31.91 23.09 13.51
N VAL A 9 -30.68 23.18 14.02
CA VAL A 9 -29.51 22.48 13.47
C VAL A 9 -28.92 21.49 14.49
N LEU A 10 -28.93 20.20 14.13
CA LEU A 10 -28.15 19.16 14.79
C LEU A 10 -26.77 19.07 14.15
N THR A 11 -25.72 19.20 14.94
CA THR A 11 -24.34 18.93 14.53
C THR A 11 -23.84 17.66 15.19
N LEU A 12 -23.34 16.74 14.37
CA LEU A 12 -22.66 15.51 14.80
C LEU A 12 -21.18 15.64 14.46
N VAL A 13 -20.33 15.59 15.48
CA VAL A 13 -18.87 15.67 15.33
C VAL A 13 -18.26 14.32 15.68
N ASN A 14 -17.58 13.71 14.71
CA ASN A 14 -16.70 12.59 15.02
C ASN A 14 -15.45 13.16 15.72
N ILE A 15 -15.26 12.79 16.99
CA ILE A 15 -14.12 13.24 17.80
C ILE A 15 -12.82 12.51 17.42
N ASN A 16 -12.96 11.39 16.71
CA ASN A 16 -11.86 10.68 16.08
C ASN A 16 -11.89 10.98 14.58
N ALA A 17 -10.74 10.86 13.91
CA ALA A 17 -10.72 10.87 12.46
C ALA A 17 -11.46 9.64 11.91
N PHE A 18 -12.19 9.85 10.82
CA PHE A 18 -12.74 8.76 10.02
C PHE A 18 -11.60 7.93 9.41
N GLN A 19 -11.75 6.60 9.36
CA GLN A 19 -10.81 5.70 8.70
C GLN A 19 -10.99 5.73 7.18
N PHE A 20 -9.91 5.56 6.43
CA PHE A 20 -10.00 5.44 4.97
C PHE A 20 -10.86 4.24 4.57
N ASN A 21 -11.64 4.42 3.49
CA ASN A 21 -12.52 3.40 2.93
C ASN A 21 -13.61 2.86 3.89
N GLU A 22 -13.84 3.50 5.04
CA GLU A 22 -14.91 3.08 5.94
C GLU A 22 -16.27 3.57 5.41
N THR A 23 -17.31 2.79 5.68
CA THR A 23 -18.69 3.18 5.41
C THR A 23 -19.33 3.67 6.70
N VAL A 24 -19.72 4.94 6.72
CA VAL A 24 -20.37 5.58 7.86
C VAL A 24 -21.87 5.58 7.64
N THR A 25 -22.60 4.99 8.57
CA THR A 25 -24.06 5.05 8.62
C THR A 25 -24.49 6.07 9.64
N VAL A 26 -25.32 7.03 9.22
CA VAL A 26 -25.96 7.99 10.11
C VAL A 26 -27.43 7.64 10.20
N ALA A 27 -27.87 7.31 11.42
CA ALA A 27 -29.28 7.09 11.74
C ALA A 27 -29.76 8.23 12.65
N LEU A 28 -30.81 8.91 12.20
CA LEU A 28 -31.48 9.99 12.92
C LEU A 28 -32.89 9.56 13.27
N SER A 29 -33.27 9.84 14.52
CA SER A 29 -34.65 9.73 14.98
C SER A 29 -35.02 11.03 15.66
N ALA A 30 -36.03 11.72 15.14
CA ALA A 30 -36.47 13.01 15.63
C ALA A 30 -37.99 13.01 15.84
N SER A 31 -38.44 13.74 16.86
CA SER A 31 -39.85 13.97 17.14
C SER A 31 -40.11 15.45 17.37
N ASP A 32 -41.30 15.92 17.00
CA ASP A 32 -41.73 17.28 17.31
C ASP A 32 -42.47 17.37 18.66
N GLN A 33 -42.91 18.58 19.02
CA GLN A 33 -43.64 18.84 20.27
C GLN A 33 -45.05 18.25 20.30
N TYR A 34 -45.58 17.84 19.14
CA TYR A 34 -46.90 17.23 19.01
C TYR A 34 -46.83 15.70 18.99
N GLY A 35 -45.63 15.13 19.04
CA GLY A 35 -45.38 13.70 19.09
C GLY A 35 -45.22 13.03 17.72
N ASP A 36 -45.20 13.82 16.64
CA ASP A 36 -44.94 13.29 15.30
C ASP A 36 -43.46 12.91 15.21
N ARG A 37 -43.19 11.67 14.77
CA ARG A 37 -41.85 11.10 14.69
C ARG A 37 -41.44 10.84 13.26
N SER A 38 -40.19 11.15 12.93
CA SER A 38 -39.57 10.78 11.67
C SER A 38 -38.20 10.14 11.93
N ASP A 39 -37.97 9.01 11.28
CA ASP A 39 -36.70 8.32 11.27
C ASP A 39 -36.07 8.47 9.87
N SER A 40 -34.77 8.72 9.83
CA SER A 40 -34.02 8.88 8.59
C SER A 40 -32.67 8.20 8.71
N THR A 41 -32.21 7.57 7.63
CA THR A 41 -30.91 6.90 7.59
C THR A 41 -30.24 7.20 6.27
N TRP A 42 -28.95 7.54 6.32
CA TRP A 42 -28.12 7.66 5.13
C TRP A 42 -26.73 7.11 5.39
N THR A 43 -26.02 6.80 4.32
CA THR A 43 -24.67 6.28 4.36
C THR A 43 -23.76 7.13 3.48
N PHE A 44 -22.49 7.22 3.86
CA PHE A 44 -21.44 7.73 3.00
C PHE A 44 -20.17 6.92 3.20
N THR A 45 -19.34 6.85 2.17
CA THR A 45 -18.04 6.17 2.22
C THR A 45 -16.94 7.22 2.26
N VAL A 46 -16.02 7.05 3.21
CA VAL A 46 -14.84 7.90 3.32
C VAL A 46 -13.90 7.55 2.18
N ARG A 47 -13.26 8.56 1.58
CA ARG A 47 -12.36 8.34 0.44
C ARG A 47 -11.32 7.25 0.78
N PRO A 48 -11.00 6.33 -0.15
CA PRO A 48 -9.87 5.43 0.02
C PRO A 48 -8.56 6.21 0.23
N GLU A 49 -7.57 5.59 0.87
CA GLU A 49 -6.20 6.12 0.83
C GLU A 49 -5.74 6.15 -0.63
N VAL A 50 -5.11 7.25 -1.05
CA VAL A 50 -4.69 7.46 -2.45
C VAL A 50 -3.20 7.72 -2.58
N VAL A 51 -2.43 7.55 -1.49
CA VAL A 51 -0.99 7.71 -1.51
C VAL A 51 -0.40 6.37 -1.93
N PRO A 52 0.22 6.27 -3.13
CA PRO A 52 0.85 5.03 -3.54
C PRO A 52 2.00 4.67 -2.59
N PRO A 53 2.17 3.38 -2.25
CA PRO A 53 3.35 2.95 -1.52
C PRO A 53 4.61 3.15 -2.41
N ASP A 54 5.78 3.28 -1.81
CA ASP A 54 7.07 3.31 -2.55
C ASP A 54 8.06 2.37 -1.87
N PHE A 55 8.99 1.83 -2.64
CA PHE A 55 10.04 0.94 -2.14
C PHE A 55 11.43 1.39 -2.58
N THR A 56 12.42 1.05 -1.77
CA THR A 56 13.83 1.31 -2.08
C THR A 56 14.56 0.02 -2.42
N VAL A 57 15.55 0.11 -3.31
CA VAL A 57 16.36 -1.03 -3.76
C VAL A 57 17.78 -0.87 -3.24
N GLN A 58 18.31 -1.94 -2.66
CA GLN A 58 19.72 -2.03 -2.30
C GLN A 58 20.31 -3.35 -2.81
N VAL A 59 21.61 -3.36 -2.99
CA VAL A 59 22.37 -4.55 -3.37
C VAL A 59 23.49 -4.80 -2.38
N THR A 60 23.92 -6.04 -2.25
CA THR A 60 25.15 -6.35 -1.51
C THR A 60 26.31 -5.55 -2.10
N GLY A 61 27.07 -4.86 -1.25
CA GLY A 61 28.14 -3.93 -1.68
C GLY A 61 27.68 -2.50 -1.94
N GLY A 62 26.38 -2.22 -1.89
CA GLY A 62 25.79 -0.87 -1.82
C GLY A 62 25.83 -0.04 -3.11
N ASN A 63 26.53 -0.50 -4.16
CA ASN A 63 26.64 0.24 -5.42
C ASN A 63 25.80 -0.42 -6.53
N LEU A 64 24.67 0.20 -6.87
CA LEU A 64 23.78 -0.26 -7.95
C LEU A 64 24.41 -0.17 -9.35
N GLN A 65 25.44 0.65 -9.54
CA GLN A 65 26.17 0.77 -10.81
C GLN A 65 27.29 -0.28 -10.94
N HIS A 66 27.71 -0.89 -9.83
CA HIS A 66 28.80 -1.86 -9.78
C HIS A 66 28.42 -3.04 -8.89
N VAL A 67 27.41 -3.79 -9.34
CA VAL A 67 26.84 -4.91 -8.60
C VAL A 67 27.84 -6.08 -8.60
N PRO A 68 28.25 -6.60 -7.43
CA PRO A 68 29.04 -7.83 -7.35
C PRO A 68 28.34 -9.01 -8.03
N ARG A 69 29.10 -9.93 -8.63
CA ARG A 69 28.54 -11.05 -9.41
C ARG A 69 27.60 -11.98 -8.65
N ASN A 70 27.66 -12.00 -7.32
CA ASN A 70 26.83 -12.80 -6.44
C ASN A 70 25.96 -11.95 -5.51
N ALA A 71 25.76 -10.67 -5.86
CA ALA A 71 25.07 -9.75 -4.98
C ALA A 71 23.62 -10.19 -4.76
N GLN A 72 23.20 -10.13 -3.50
CA GLN A 72 21.78 -10.19 -3.16
C GLN A 72 21.15 -8.83 -3.42
N ILE A 73 19.86 -8.84 -3.78
CA ILE A 73 19.05 -7.62 -3.97
C ILE A 73 18.04 -7.56 -2.83
N TYR A 74 17.88 -6.38 -2.24
CA TYR A 74 16.96 -6.11 -1.14
C TYR A 74 15.96 -5.04 -1.58
N LEU A 75 14.67 -5.34 -1.45
CA LEU A 75 13.58 -4.40 -1.68
C LEU A 75 12.94 -4.07 -0.33
N TYR A 76 13.03 -2.82 0.08
CA TYR A 76 12.45 -2.35 1.33
C TYR A 76 11.08 -1.75 1.06
N PHE A 77 10.04 -2.48 1.46
CA PHE A 77 8.65 -2.04 1.33
C PHE A 77 8.13 -1.39 2.62
N PRO A 78 7.06 -0.59 2.53
CA PRO A 78 6.34 -0.11 3.70
C PRO A 78 5.55 -1.25 4.38
N LEU A 79 5.09 -1.01 5.60
CA LEU A 79 4.42 -2.02 6.44
C LEU A 79 3.06 -2.45 5.88
N ASP A 80 2.40 -1.56 5.14
CA ASP A 80 1.06 -1.72 4.56
C ASP A 80 1.07 -2.41 3.18
N ILE A 81 2.24 -2.86 2.69
CA ILE A 81 2.31 -3.58 1.41
C ILE A 81 1.53 -4.91 1.48
N ASP A 82 0.71 -5.20 0.47
CA ASP A 82 0.13 -6.53 0.30
C ASP A 82 1.19 -7.45 -0.32
N LYS A 83 1.83 -8.27 0.52
CA LYS A 83 2.88 -9.21 0.10
C LYS A 83 2.44 -10.21 -0.98
N SER A 84 1.14 -10.50 -1.07
CA SER A 84 0.60 -11.44 -2.06
C SER A 84 0.45 -10.83 -3.45
N SER A 85 0.40 -9.50 -3.53
CA SER A 85 0.30 -8.74 -4.79
C SER A 85 1.62 -8.52 -5.51
N VAL A 86 2.76 -8.82 -4.86
CA VAL A 86 4.10 -8.46 -5.37
C VAL A 86 4.53 -9.38 -6.52
N GLU A 87 4.41 -8.85 -7.73
CA GLU A 87 4.98 -9.39 -8.97
C GLU A 87 6.31 -8.73 -9.30
N LYS A 88 7.22 -9.49 -9.90
CA LYS A 88 8.61 -9.09 -10.10
C LYS A 88 9.23 -9.83 -11.26
N THR A 89 10.05 -9.13 -12.03
CA THR A 89 10.91 -9.69 -13.06
C THR A 89 12.31 -9.12 -12.90
N LEU A 90 13.33 -9.97 -13.00
CA LEU A 90 14.72 -9.57 -12.99
C LEU A 90 15.39 -10.12 -14.25
N GLU A 91 15.84 -9.22 -15.10
CA GLU A 91 16.46 -9.56 -16.39
C GLU A 91 17.85 -8.95 -16.51
N GLY A 92 18.82 -9.76 -16.90
CA GLY A 92 20.13 -9.30 -17.32
C GLY A 92 20.18 -9.10 -18.83
N SER A 93 20.85 -8.03 -19.28
CA SER A 93 20.99 -7.73 -20.70
C SER A 93 21.73 -8.81 -21.50
N ILE A 94 22.47 -9.70 -20.83
CA ILE A 94 23.18 -10.83 -21.44
C ILE A 94 22.52 -12.15 -21.04
N SER A 95 22.26 -12.31 -19.74
CA SER A 95 21.76 -13.58 -19.17
C SER A 95 20.27 -13.84 -19.43
N GLY A 96 19.50 -12.83 -19.86
CA GLY A 96 18.04 -12.88 -19.90
C GLY A 96 17.47 -12.96 -18.48
N THR A 97 16.39 -13.72 -18.29
CA THR A 97 15.78 -13.91 -16.96
C THR A 97 16.78 -14.50 -15.96
N ILE A 98 17.06 -13.76 -14.89
CA ILE A 98 17.98 -14.21 -13.84
C ILE A 98 17.25 -15.19 -12.92
N SER A 99 17.76 -16.42 -12.85
CA SER A 99 17.25 -17.41 -11.90
C SER A 99 17.74 -17.12 -10.47
N GLY A 100 16.84 -17.27 -9.50
CA GLY A 100 17.14 -17.13 -8.09
C GLY A 100 15.93 -17.39 -7.20
N ALA A 101 16.14 -17.25 -5.89
CA ALA A 101 15.09 -17.40 -4.89
C ALA A 101 14.73 -16.04 -4.31
N TRP A 102 13.44 -15.79 -4.14
CA TRP A 102 12.92 -14.63 -3.43
C TRP A 102 12.37 -15.04 -2.07
N THR A 103 12.67 -14.28 -1.02
CA THR A 103 12.19 -14.59 0.33
C THR A 103 11.90 -13.31 1.10
N TRP A 104 10.79 -13.30 1.84
CA TRP A 104 10.44 -12.20 2.73
C TRP A 104 11.16 -12.34 4.08
N ALA A 105 11.73 -11.23 4.54
CA ALA A 105 12.19 -11.02 5.90
C ALA A 105 11.50 -9.76 6.43
N ASP A 106 10.39 -9.95 7.14
CA ASP A 106 9.51 -8.87 7.60
C ASP A 106 8.99 -7.99 6.44
N THR A 107 9.41 -6.73 6.33
CA THR A 107 9.06 -5.81 5.23
C THR A 107 10.09 -5.80 4.08
N VAL A 108 11.15 -6.60 4.19
CA VAL A 108 12.21 -6.66 3.19
C VAL A 108 12.02 -7.89 2.31
N TYR A 109 11.97 -7.68 1.00
CA TYR A 109 11.95 -8.75 0.02
C TYR A 109 13.33 -8.98 -0.56
N VAL A 110 13.91 -10.15 -0.30
CA VAL A 110 15.31 -10.46 -0.60
C VAL A 110 15.38 -11.42 -1.77
N PHE A 111 16.17 -11.07 -2.78
CA PHE A 111 16.56 -11.95 -3.88
C PHE A 111 17.95 -12.51 -3.66
N VAL A 112 18.07 -13.83 -3.77
CA VAL A 112 19.33 -14.55 -3.78
C VAL A 112 19.50 -15.21 -5.16
N PRO A 113 20.46 -14.76 -5.98
CA PRO A 113 20.69 -15.35 -7.30
C PRO A 113 21.23 -16.77 -7.17
N THR A 114 20.73 -17.71 -7.99
CA THR A 114 21.27 -19.08 -8.06
C THR A 114 22.42 -19.20 -9.05
N GLN A 115 22.62 -18.19 -9.89
CA GLN A 115 23.70 -18.08 -10.87
C GLN A 115 24.39 -16.73 -10.73
N PHE A 116 25.69 -16.67 -11.02
CA PHE A 116 26.41 -15.41 -10.99
C PHE A 116 26.03 -14.51 -12.17
N TYR A 117 25.93 -13.22 -11.89
CA TYR A 117 25.79 -12.18 -12.91
C TYR A 117 27.00 -12.18 -13.85
N GLN A 118 26.75 -11.83 -15.12
CA GLN A 118 27.78 -11.69 -16.14
C GLN A 118 28.46 -10.33 -16.03
N PRO A 119 29.80 -10.26 -16.08
CA PRO A 119 30.51 -8.99 -16.08
C PRO A 119 30.05 -8.07 -17.23
N GLY A 120 29.74 -6.82 -16.90
CA GLY A 120 29.31 -5.82 -17.87
C GLY A 120 27.85 -5.92 -18.32
N GLU A 121 27.05 -6.82 -17.74
CA GLU A 121 25.61 -6.82 -17.98
C GLU A 121 24.88 -5.75 -17.16
N TYR A 122 23.79 -5.22 -17.72
CA TYR A 122 22.86 -4.38 -16.98
C TYR A 122 21.71 -5.24 -16.47
N LEU A 123 21.32 -5.04 -15.22
CA LEU A 123 20.18 -5.70 -14.60
C LEU A 123 18.98 -4.75 -14.61
N VAL A 124 17.84 -5.25 -15.09
CA VAL A 124 16.56 -4.54 -15.10
C VAL A 124 15.63 -5.27 -14.14
N LEU A 125 15.20 -4.58 -13.08
CA LEU A 125 14.28 -5.12 -12.09
C LEU A 125 12.94 -4.40 -12.23
N THR A 126 11.93 -5.08 -12.75
CA THR A 126 10.56 -4.55 -12.75
C THR A 126 9.78 -5.13 -11.58
N VAL A 127 9.06 -4.28 -10.84
CA VAL A 127 8.22 -4.66 -9.71
C VAL A 127 6.85 -4.03 -9.87
N TYR A 128 5.82 -4.87 -9.71
CA TYR A 128 4.42 -4.46 -9.57
C TYR A 128 3.91 -4.93 -8.21
N ALA A 129 3.24 -4.05 -7.48
CA ALA A 129 2.69 -4.37 -6.17
C ALA A 129 1.49 -3.47 -5.83
N SER A 130 0.73 -3.85 -4.81
CA SER A 130 -0.27 -2.99 -4.18
C SER A 130 -0.17 -3.00 -2.66
N ASP A 131 -0.63 -1.95 -1.98
CA ASP A 131 -0.87 -1.99 -0.54
C ASP A 131 -2.23 -2.65 -0.20
N ILE A 132 -2.46 -2.84 1.09
CA ILE A 132 -3.74 -3.32 1.64
C ILE A 132 -4.91 -2.34 1.40
N HIS A 133 -4.63 -1.14 0.92
CA HIS A 133 -5.62 -0.11 0.54
C HIS A 133 -5.83 -0.03 -0.98
N LEU A 134 -5.25 -0.98 -1.74
CA LEU A 134 -5.35 -1.14 -3.18
C LEU A 134 -4.65 -0.05 -4.02
N ASN A 135 -3.76 0.75 -3.43
CA ASN A 135 -2.89 1.63 -4.20
C ASN A 135 -1.77 0.80 -4.85
N THR A 136 -1.45 1.10 -6.10
CA THR A 136 -0.49 0.31 -6.88
C THR A 136 0.86 1.00 -7.04
N ILE A 137 1.92 0.20 -7.11
CA ILE A 137 3.28 0.57 -7.51
C ILE A 137 3.63 -0.13 -8.81
N SER A 138 4.24 0.59 -9.72
CA SER A 138 4.98 0.04 -10.87
C SER A 138 6.32 0.76 -11.00
N LYS A 139 7.42 0.00 -10.96
CA LYS A 139 8.79 0.54 -11.02
C LYS A 139 9.70 -0.41 -11.80
N THR A 140 10.60 0.14 -12.60
CA THR A 140 11.60 -0.56 -13.43
C THR A 140 12.99 0.02 -13.20
#